data_AF-A0A3L7W7C3-F1
#
_entry.id   AF-A0A3L7W7C3-F1
#
_cell.length_a   1.000
_cell.length_b   1.000
_cell.length_c   1.000
_cell.angle_alpha   90.00
_cell.angle_beta   90.00
_cell.angle_gamma   90.00
#
_symmetry.space_group_name_H-M   'P 1'
#
loop_
_entity.id
_entity.type
_entity.pdbx_description
1 polymer ?
#
loop_
_entity_poly.entity_id
_entity_poly.type
_entity_poly.pdbx_seq_one_letter_code
_entity_poly.pdbx_strand_id
1 'polypeptide(L)'
;MSRSERDLVSALRHELAAITPQRKCCRVTELDALADPGRRSDVAIARTVHRLSSASASRDVEASPGDRALKRARMLADTDASSHCRSAFLRGRILSRGSLSLASGRIHLELVLTQAEARHVVTAITDEGVPGVFRVRRGRGVIVWKDRTEILDLLRRLGAGSSIAEIEARGVVRQIRGELNRSVNAETANLQRAVHAGMRQARAAAELLEEGGLPLGGLLQRVSAARLANPEATIAELGETLGLSRGVAQRALATIERQAAALREEAALP
;
A
#
# COMPACT_ATOMS: atom_id res chain seq x y z
N MET A 1 -9.21 -9.41 -2.44
CA MET A 1 -9.14 -9.09 -1.00
C MET A 1 -8.87 -10.38 -0.25
N SER A 2 -7.88 -10.39 0.63
CA SER A 2 -7.65 -11.46 1.61
C SER A 2 -8.82 -11.56 2.60
N ARG A 3 -8.89 -12.66 3.38
CA ARG A 3 -9.87 -12.80 4.47
C ARG A 3 -9.77 -11.64 5.47
N SER A 4 -8.55 -11.36 5.93
CA SER A 4 -8.27 -10.28 6.88
C SER A 4 -8.67 -8.89 6.35
N GLU A 5 -8.51 -8.62 5.04
CA GLU A 5 -8.98 -7.37 4.42
C GLU A 5 -10.51 -7.29 4.34
N ARG A 6 -11.20 -8.42 4.14
CA ARG A 6 -12.67 -8.47 4.18
C ARG A 6 -13.19 -8.21 5.60
N ASP A 7 -12.53 -8.75 6.61
CA ASP A 7 -12.90 -8.57 8.01
C ASP A 7 -12.77 -7.08 8.42
N LEU A 8 -11.69 -6.40 8.02
CA LEU A 8 -11.54 -4.94 8.21
C LEU A 8 -12.66 -4.13 7.54
N VAL A 9 -12.97 -4.45 6.28
CA VAL A 9 -14.05 -3.77 5.57
C VAL A 9 -15.41 -4.02 6.23
N SER A 10 -15.62 -5.21 6.80
CA SER A 10 -16.81 -5.53 7.59
C SER A 10 -16.84 -4.73 8.89
N ALA A 11 -15.75 -4.70 9.66
CA ALA A 11 -15.61 -3.94 10.90
C ALA A 11 -15.90 -2.44 10.67
N LEU A 12 -15.33 -1.88 9.60
CA LEU A 12 -15.57 -0.49 9.20
C LEU A 12 -17.05 -0.20 8.94
N ARG A 13 -17.75 -1.10 8.24
CA ARG A 13 -19.20 -0.94 8.03
C ARG A 13 -19.99 -1.04 9.33
N HIS A 14 -19.62 -1.93 10.24
CA HIS A 14 -20.25 -2.06 11.55
C HIS A 14 -20.03 -0.80 12.40
N GLU A 15 -18.82 -0.25 12.39
CA GLU A 15 -18.47 0.99 13.07
C GLU A 15 -19.33 2.16 12.56
N LEU A 16 -19.42 2.33 11.23
CA LEU A 16 -20.31 3.34 10.63
C LEU A 16 -21.78 3.11 11.00
N ALA A 17 -22.28 1.87 10.92
CA ALA A 17 -23.68 1.55 11.24
C ALA A 17 -24.03 1.73 12.73
N ALA A 18 -23.04 1.66 13.62
CA ALA A 18 -23.22 1.89 15.05
C ALA A 18 -23.44 3.36 15.40
N ILE A 19 -23.03 4.28 14.51
CA ILE A 19 -23.18 5.73 14.74
C ILE A 19 -24.66 6.10 14.78
N THR A 20 -25.02 6.84 15.83
CA THR A 20 -26.35 7.44 15.94
C THR A 20 -26.19 8.95 15.92
N PRO A 21 -26.69 9.65 14.89
CA PRO A 21 -26.58 11.10 14.82
C PRO A 21 -27.25 11.77 16.01
N GLN A 22 -26.63 12.82 16.55
CA GLN A 22 -27.19 13.55 17.69
C GLN A 22 -28.39 14.41 17.29
N ARG A 23 -28.34 15.03 16.10
CA ARG A 23 -29.38 15.94 15.62
C ARG A 23 -30.51 15.17 14.93
N LYS A 24 -31.77 15.56 15.20
CA LYS A 24 -32.97 14.99 14.56
C LYS A 24 -32.89 15.07 13.03
N CYS A 25 -32.46 16.20 12.48
CA CYS A 25 -32.29 16.37 11.03
C CYS A 25 -31.30 15.38 10.41
N CYS A 26 -30.18 15.06 11.09
CA CYS A 26 -29.25 14.03 10.62
C CYS A 26 -29.87 12.63 10.65
N ARG A 27 -30.64 12.29 11.70
CA ARG A 27 -31.30 10.98 11.81
C ARG A 27 -32.28 10.75 10.66
N VAL A 28 -33.10 11.75 10.36
CA VAL A 28 -34.05 11.71 9.23
C VAL A 28 -33.30 11.59 7.90
N THR A 29 -32.28 12.41 7.69
CA THR A 29 -31.47 12.39 6.46
C THR A 29 -30.77 11.05 6.24
N GLU A 30 -30.19 10.47 7.28
CA GLU A 30 -29.54 9.16 7.19
C GLU A 30 -30.55 8.03 6.97
N LEU A 31 -31.73 8.11 7.61
CA LEU A 31 -32.81 7.16 7.39
C LEU A 31 -33.31 7.20 5.94
N ASP A 32 -33.50 8.40 5.36
CA ASP A 32 -33.86 8.56 3.96
C ASP A 32 -32.79 7.97 3.02
N ALA A 33 -31.50 8.17 3.35
CA ALA A 33 -30.38 7.59 2.60
C ALA A 33 -30.30 6.05 2.70
N LEU A 34 -30.66 5.47 3.85
CA LEU A 34 -30.65 4.02 4.08
C LEU A 34 -31.87 3.31 3.48
N ALA A 35 -32.98 4.02 3.26
CA ALA A 35 -34.25 3.42 2.90
C ALA A 35 -34.26 2.72 1.52
N ASP A 36 -33.34 3.09 0.61
CA ASP A 36 -33.05 2.33 -0.62
C ASP A 36 -31.72 1.54 -0.48
N PRO A 37 -31.73 0.36 0.18
CA PRO A 37 -30.55 -0.49 0.33
C PRO A 37 -30.09 -1.16 -0.98
N GLY A 38 -30.86 -1.06 -2.06
CA GLY A 38 -30.62 -1.84 -3.28
C GLY A 38 -30.54 -3.35 -2.97
N ARG A 39 -29.53 -4.04 -3.53
CA ARG A 39 -29.30 -5.49 -3.33
C ARG A 39 -28.58 -5.83 -2.01
N ARG A 40 -28.25 -4.86 -1.16
CA ARG A 40 -27.42 -5.08 0.03
C ARG A 40 -28.25 -4.97 1.29
N SER A 41 -28.79 -6.08 1.75
CA SER A 41 -29.38 -6.21 3.08
C SER A 41 -28.33 -6.80 4.04
N ASP A 42 -27.72 -5.94 4.85
CA ASP A 42 -26.89 -6.34 5.99
C ASP A 42 -27.73 -6.18 7.28
N VAL A 43 -27.58 -7.10 8.23
CA VAL A 43 -28.22 -7.02 9.55
C VAL A 43 -27.84 -5.71 10.27
N ALA A 44 -26.62 -5.21 10.07
CA ALA A 44 -26.18 -3.93 10.61
C ALA A 44 -27.06 -2.77 10.07
N ILE A 45 -27.33 -2.76 8.77
CA ILE A 45 -28.18 -1.74 8.12
C ILE A 45 -29.61 -1.83 8.66
N ALA A 46 -30.18 -3.03 8.76
CA ALA A 46 -31.52 -3.24 9.29
C ALA A 46 -31.65 -2.73 10.73
N ARG A 47 -30.65 -2.99 11.58
CA ARG A 47 -30.60 -2.47 12.96
C ARG A 47 -30.51 -0.95 12.99
N THR A 48 -29.69 -0.34 12.14
CA THR A 48 -29.59 1.13 12.05
C THR A 48 -30.91 1.74 11.60
N VAL A 49 -31.55 1.18 10.57
CA VAL A 49 -32.87 1.63 10.11
C VAL A 49 -33.89 1.55 11.25
N HIS A 50 -33.95 0.43 11.98
CA HIS A 50 -34.86 0.27 13.12
C HIS A 50 -34.58 1.29 14.24
N ARG A 51 -33.31 1.53 14.57
CA ARG A 51 -32.89 2.50 15.61
C ARG A 51 -33.23 3.95 15.22
N LEU A 52 -32.98 4.34 13.98
CA LEU A 52 -33.28 5.70 13.50
C LEU A 52 -34.78 5.92 13.30
N SER A 53 -35.49 4.85 12.94
CA SER A 53 -36.94 4.78 12.78
C SER A 53 -37.68 5.08 14.07
N SER A 54 -37.28 4.48 15.19
CA SER A 54 -37.90 4.71 16.50
C SER A 54 -37.60 6.11 17.04
N ALA A 55 -36.47 6.70 16.67
CA ALA A 55 -36.07 8.05 17.09
C ALA A 55 -36.64 9.19 16.23
N SER A 56 -37.33 8.90 15.13
CA SER A 56 -37.80 9.89 14.14
C SER A 56 -39.30 9.75 13.86
N ALA A 57 -40.10 10.65 14.41
CA ALA A 57 -41.58 10.60 14.39
C ALA A 57 -42.25 10.98 13.05
N SER A 58 -41.51 11.52 12.07
CA SER A 58 -42.09 12.02 10.81
C SER A 58 -41.41 11.37 9.60
N ARG A 59 -42.16 10.55 8.86
CA ARG A 59 -41.76 10.06 7.53
C ARG A 59 -42.80 10.48 6.51
N ASP A 60 -42.31 10.81 5.32
CA ASP A 60 -43.13 10.96 4.13
C ASP A 60 -43.49 9.54 3.66
N VAL A 61 -44.63 9.01 4.15
CA VAL A 61 -45.05 7.62 3.95
C VAL A 61 -45.48 7.37 2.50
N GLU A 62 -45.87 8.43 1.78
CA GLU A 62 -46.37 8.36 0.41
C GLU A 62 -45.24 8.24 -0.63
N ALA A 63 -44.06 8.78 -0.35
CA ALA A 63 -42.92 8.70 -1.26
C ALA A 63 -42.22 7.33 -1.21
N SER A 64 -41.76 6.81 -2.37
CA SER A 64 -40.95 5.60 -2.38
C SER A 64 -39.59 5.84 -1.68
N PRO A 65 -38.93 4.80 -1.14
CA PRO A 65 -37.61 4.95 -0.54
C PRO A 65 -36.55 5.58 -1.46
N GLY A 66 -36.61 5.28 -2.76
CA GLY A 66 -35.74 5.89 -3.76
C GLY A 66 -36.02 7.39 -3.94
N ASP A 67 -37.30 7.78 -3.96
CA ASP A 67 -37.71 9.17 -4.13
C ASP A 67 -37.33 10.03 -2.92
N ARG A 68 -37.47 9.50 -1.70
CA ARG A 68 -37.01 10.19 -0.49
C ARG A 68 -35.52 10.47 -0.53
N ALA A 69 -34.72 9.48 -0.92
CA ALA A 69 -33.28 9.66 -1.00
C ALA A 69 -32.87 10.64 -2.12
N LEU A 70 -33.54 10.61 -3.27
CA LEU A 70 -33.32 11.57 -4.35
C LEU A 70 -33.69 13.00 -3.92
N LYS A 71 -34.84 13.18 -3.27
CA LYS A 71 -35.29 14.47 -2.71
C LYS A 71 -34.27 15.02 -1.70
N ARG A 72 -33.72 14.16 -0.84
CA ARG A 72 -32.64 14.56 0.10
C ARG A 72 -31.35 14.89 -0.59
N ALA A 73 -30.90 14.09 -1.56
CA ALA A 73 -29.68 14.40 -2.32
C ALA A 73 -29.80 15.78 -2.98
N ARG A 74 -30.94 16.08 -3.61
CA ARG A 74 -31.20 17.38 -4.24
C ARG A 74 -31.14 18.54 -3.23
N MET A 75 -31.76 18.39 -2.06
CA MET A 75 -31.72 19.40 -1.00
C MET A 75 -30.30 19.63 -0.47
N LEU A 76 -29.48 18.57 -0.38
CA LEU A 76 -28.12 18.64 0.15
C LEU A 76 -27.09 19.16 -0.86
N ALA A 77 -27.45 19.22 -2.14
CA ALA A 77 -26.64 19.84 -3.19
C ALA A 77 -26.71 21.37 -3.17
N ASP A 78 -27.62 21.95 -2.37
CA ASP A 78 -27.72 23.39 -2.16
C ASP A 78 -26.58 23.89 -1.26
N THR A 79 -26.03 25.07 -1.53
CA THR A 79 -24.89 25.65 -0.80
C THR A 79 -25.19 25.91 0.67
N ASP A 80 -26.45 26.17 1.01
CA ASP A 80 -26.89 26.43 2.38
C ASP A 80 -27.11 25.14 3.20
N ALA A 81 -27.01 23.97 2.56
CA ALA A 81 -27.21 22.69 3.24
C ALA A 81 -26.07 22.39 4.22
N SER A 82 -26.44 22.06 5.46
CA SER A 82 -25.46 21.85 6.53
C SER A 82 -24.58 20.61 6.34
N SER A 83 -23.28 20.77 6.62
CA SER A 83 -22.25 19.72 6.52
C SER A 83 -22.59 18.45 7.32
N HIS A 84 -23.21 18.62 8.50
CA HIS A 84 -23.62 17.49 9.33
C HIS A 84 -24.72 16.64 8.70
N CYS A 85 -25.60 17.21 7.88
CA CYS A 85 -26.61 16.47 7.14
C CYS A 85 -26.01 15.82 5.89
N ARG A 86 -25.09 16.50 5.20
CA ARG A 86 -24.31 15.92 4.08
C ARG A 86 -23.55 14.67 4.54
N SER A 87 -22.87 14.74 5.68
CA SER A 87 -22.18 13.60 6.31
C SER A 87 -23.14 12.45 6.67
N ALA A 88 -24.28 12.75 7.28
CA ALA A 88 -25.28 11.74 7.63
C ALA A 88 -25.87 11.04 6.39
N PHE A 89 -26.15 11.79 5.34
CA PHE A 89 -26.62 11.26 4.06
C PHE A 89 -25.57 10.34 3.43
N LEU A 90 -24.31 10.79 3.38
CA LEU A 90 -23.23 10.05 2.77
C LEU A 90 -22.93 8.75 3.52
N ARG A 91 -22.96 8.76 4.86
CA ARG A 91 -22.86 7.52 5.66
C ARG A 91 -23.97 6.54 5.29
N GLY A 92 -25.22 7.01 5.23
CA GLY A 92 -26.35 6.18 4.81
C GLY A 92 -26.17 5.61 3.40
N ARG A 93 -25.68 6.39 2.44
CA ARG A 93 -25.40 5.93 1.07
C ARG A 93 -24.20 5.00 0.95
N ILE A 94 -23.14 5.18 1.74
CA ILE A 94 -22.01 4.25 1.79
C ILE A 94 -22.45 2.90 2.34
N LEU A 95 -23.26 2.89 3.40
CA LEU A 95 -23.79 1.67 3.99
C LEU A 95 -24.72 0.92 3.01
N SER A 96 -25.69 1.62 2.42
CA SER A 96 -26.69 1.02 1.51
C SER A 96 -26.16 0.72 0.11
N ARG A 97 -25.44 1.66 -0.51
CA ARG A 97 -25.09 1.65 -1.94
C ARG A 97 -23.59 1.65 -2.21
N GLY A 98 -22.75 1.64 -1.16
CA GLY A 98 -21.30 1.82 -1.27
C GLY A 98 -20.46 0.56 -1.21
N SER A 99 -19.58 0.35 -2.18
CA SER A 99 -18.58 -0.72 -2.19
C SER A 99 -17.19 -0.21 -1.81
N LEU A 100 -16.74 -0.62 -0.62
CA LEU A 100 -15.35 -0.48 -0.20
C LEU A 100 -14.56 -1.76 -0.50
N SER A 101 -13.37 -1.63 -1.08
CA SER A 101 -12.41 -2.73 -1.24
C SER A 101 -11.04 -2.35 -0.70
N LEU A 102 -10.36 -3.33 -0.11
CA LEU A 102 -8.99 -3.24 0.39
C LEU A 102 -8.17 -4.35 -0.24
N ALA A 103 -7.12 -4.00 -0.98
CA ALA A 103 -6.25 -4.99 -1.61
C ALA A 103 -4.82 -4.45 -1.70
N SER A 104 -3.87 -5.17 -1.11
CA SER A 104 -2.43 -4.87 -1.22
C SER A 104 -2.08 -3.43 -0.83
N GLY A 105 -2.75 -2.92 0.22
CA GLY A 105 -2.55 -1.55 0.71
C GLY A 105 -3.32 -0.47 -0.06
N ARG A 106 -3.94 -0.80 -1.20
CA ARG A 106 -4.85 0.10 -1.92
C ARG A 106 -6.26 0.00 -1.35
N ILE A 107 -6.96 1.13 -1.36
CA ILE A 107 -8.36 1.26 -0.95
C ILE A 107 -9.15 1.87 -2.11
N HIS A 108 -10.35 1.39 -2.34
CA HIS A 108 -11.22 1.89 -3.40
C HIS A 108 -12.65 1.94 -2.91
N LEU A 109 -13.31 3.07 -3.13
CA LEU A 109 -14.70 3.30 -2.74
C LEU A 109 -15.53 3.64 -3.97
N GLU A 110 -16.65 2.95 -4.17
CA GLU A 110 -17.66 3.34 -5.17
C GLU A 110 -19.02 3.52 -4.51
N LEU A 111 -19.80 4.51 -4.97
CA LEU A 111 -21.24 4.61 -4.75
C LEU A 111 -21.97 4.36 -6.07
N VAL A 112 -22.97 3.48 -6.07
CA VAL A 112 -23.80 3.20 -7.25
C VAL A 112 -25.24 3.64 -7.00
N LEU A 113 -25.64 4.73 -7.65
CA LEU A 113 -26.93 5.41 -7.46
C LEU A 113 -27.68 5.54 -8.80
N THR A 114 -28.85 6.19 -8.79
CA THR A 114 -29.45 6.65 -10.04
C THR A 114 -28.59 7.79 -10.61
N GLN A 115 -28.69 8.07 -11.92
CA GLN A 115 -27.90 9.14 -12.50
C GLN A 115 -28.25 10.51 -11.92
N ALA A 116 -29.55 10.78 -11.74
CA ALA A 116 -30.02 12.03 -11.15
C ALA A 116 -29.50 12.22 -9.72
N GLU A 117 -29.60 11.19 -8.89
CA GLU A 117 -29.13 11.25 -7.52
C GLU A 117 -27.61 11.43 -7.45
N ALA A 118 -26.85 10.66 -8.24
CA ALA A 118 -25.39 10.75 -8.23
C ALA A 118 -24.87 12.16 -8.58
N ARG A 119 -25.55 12.88 -9.48
CA ARG A 119 -25.19 14.27 -9.80
C ARG A 119 -25.32 15.17 -8.58
N HIS A 120 -26.44 15.10 -7.86
CA HIS A 120 -26.65 15.87 -6.64
C HIS A 120 -25.66 15.49 -5.54
N VAL A 121 -25.38 14.19 -5.36
CA VAL A 121 -24.41 13.73 -4.36
C VAL A 121 -23.02 14.24 -4.67
N VAL A 122 -22.58 14.22 -5.94
CA VAL A 122 -21.27 14.73 -6.36
C VAL A 122 -21.12 16.22 -6.07
N THR A 123 -22.15 17.02 -6.33
CA THR A 123 -22.18 18.43 -5.93
C THR A 123 -22.02 18.56 -4.41
N ALA A 124 -22.86 17.85 -3.64
CA ALA A 124 -22.87 17.94 -2.18
C ALA A 124 -21.55 17.52 -1.51
N ILE A 125 -20.80 16.56 -2.06
CA ILE A 125 -19.50 16.13 -1.50
C ILE A 125 -18.32 17.00 -1.96
N THR A 126 -18.46 17.68 -3.11
CA THR A 126 -17.39 18.52 -3.65
C THR A 126 -17.20 19.74 -2.76
N ASP A 127 -18.29 20.37 -2.30
CA ASP A 127 -18.19 21.51 -1.38
C ASP A 127 -17.65 21.11 0.01
N GLU A 128 -17.71 19.83 0.36
CA GLU A 128 -17.16 19.30 1.62
C GLU A 128 -15.66 18.96 1.52
N GLY A 129 -15.03 19.21 0.37
CA GLY A 129 -13.61 18.96 0.13
C GLY A 129 -13.26 17.48 -0.07
N VAL A 130 -14.23 16.66 -0.47
CA VAL A 130 -14.03 15.23 -0.73
C VAL A 130 -14.50 14.86 -2.15
N PRO A 131 -13.87 15.41 -3.19
CA PRO A 131 -14.33 15.26 -4.57
C PRO A 131 -14.29 13.78 -4.99
N GLY A 132 -15.43 13.28 -5.50
CA GLY A 132 -15.54 11.96 -6.09
C GLY A 132 -15.64 12.05 -7.61
N VAL A 133 -15.10 11.07 -8.35
CA VAL A 133 -15.20 11.07 -9.81
C VAL A 133 -16.54 10.49 -10.26
N PHE A 134 -17.40 11.34 -10.83
CA PHE A 134 -18.68 10.94 -11.41
C PHE A 134 -18.53 10.28 -12.78
N ARG A 135 -19.24 9.16 -13.00
CA ARG A 135 -19.34 8.47 -14.30
C ARG A 135 -20.71 7.81 -14.46
N VAL A 136 -21.11 7.53 -15.69
CA VAL A 136 -22.29 6.70 -15.98
C VAL A 136 -21.84 5.30 -16.38
N ARG A 137 -22.38 4.26 -15.72
CA ARG A 137 -22.08 2.84 -15.99
C ARG A 137 -23.38 2.05 -16.08
N ARG A 138 -23.67 1.46 -17.24
CA ARG A 138 -24.89 0.64 -17.48
C ARG A 138 -26.18 1.36 -17.05
N GLY A 139 -26.34 2.62 -17.43
CA GLY A 139 -27.50 3.45 -17.10
C GLY A 139 -27.58 3.94 -15.64
N ARG A 140 -26.58 3.65 -14.80
CA ARG A 140 -26.50 4.08 -13.39
C ARG A 140 -25.43 5.17 -13.21
N GLY A 141 -25.63 6.04 -12.23
CA GLY A 141 -24.61 6.98 -11.78
C GLY A 141 -23.64 6.29 -10.83
N VAL A 142 -22.33 6.47 -11.05
CA VAL A 142 -21.27 5.91 -10.22
C VAL A 142 -20.34 7.02 -9.78
N ILE A 143 -20.07 7.09 -8.48
CA ILE A 143 -19.09 8.02 -7.88
C ILE A 143 -17.94 7.16 -7.36
N VAL A 144 -16.71 7.50 -7.74
CA VAL A 144 -15.53 6.70 -7.43
C VAL A 144 -14.48 7.56 -6.73
N TRP A 145 -13.92 7.01 -5.66
CA TRP A 145 -12.70 7.52 -5.01
C TRP A 145 -11.62 6.45 -5.13
N LYS A 146 -10.40 6.91 -5.43
CA LYS A 146 -9.21 6.04 -5.60
C LYS A 146 -8.04 6.48 -4.73
N ASP A 147 -7.99 7.75 -4.36
CA ASP A 147 -6.92 8.23 -3.50
C ASP A 147 -7.13 7.70 -2.07
N ARG A 148 -6.06 7.14 -1.51
CA ARG A 148 -6.12 6.52 -0.20
C ARG A 148 -6.40 7.57 0.88
N THR A 149 -5.75 8.72 0.81
CA THR A 149 -5.86 9.77 1.81
C THR A 149 -7.28 10.34 1.80
N GLU A 150 -7.81 10.67 0.63
CA GLU A 150 -9.19 11.16 0.46
C GLU A 150 -10.22 10.18 1.05
N ILE A 151 -10.07 8.87 0.76
CA ILE A 151 -11.01 7.87 1.28
C ILE A 151 -10.90 7.73 2.79
N LEU A 152 -9.69 7.70 3.35
CA LEU A 152 -9.52 7.57 4.80
C LEU A 152 -10.04 8.80 5.54
N ASP A 153 -9.77 10.00 5.02
CA ASP A 153 -10.27 11.25 5.58
C ASP A 153 -11.80 11.33 5.52
N LEU A 154 -12.39 10.90 4.41
CA LEU A 154 -13.84 10.78 4.30
C LEU A 154 -14.41 9.85 5.36
N LEU A 155 -13.91 8.63 5.44
CA LEU A 155 -14.43 7.62 6.36
C LEU A 155 -14.19 8.02 7.83
N ARG A 156 -13.07 8.70 8.12
CA ARG A 156 -12.77 9.27 9.43
C ARG A 156 -13.77 10.36 9.81
N ARG A 157 -14.10 11.29 8.89
CA ARG A 157 -15.14 12.32 9.09
C ARG A 157 -16.53 11.70 9.32
N LEU A 158 -16.81 10.56 8.69
CA LEU A 158 -18.06 9.83 8.87
C LEU A 158 -18.12 9.01 10.17
N GLY A 159 -17.00 8.87 10.88
CA GLY A 159 -16.87 8.29 12.21
C GLY A 159 -16.24 6.89 12.28
N ALA A 160 -15.53 6.44 11.24
CA ALA A 160 -14.85 5.13 11.22
C ALA A 160 -13.44 5.14 11.86
N GLY A 161 -13.22 5.92 12.91
CA GLY A 161 -11.87 6.22 13.42
C GLY A 161 -11.03 4.98 13.78
N SER A 162 -11.64 3.98 14.41
CA SER A 162 -10.96 2.78 14.91
C SER A 162 -10.50 1.89 13.76
N SER A 163 -11.39 1.63 12.80
CA SER A 163 -11.07 0.82 11.61
C SER A 163 -10.01 1.49 10.75
N ILE A 164 -10.03 2.82 10.67
CA ILE A 164 -9.03 3.59 9.92
C ILE A 164 -7.65 3.50 10.58
N ALA A 165 -7.57 3.63 11.91
CA ALA A 165 -6.32 3.45 12.65
C ALA A 165 -5.72 2.05 12.42
N GLU A 166 -6.56 1.01 12.37
CA GLU A 166 -6.10 -0.35 12.08
C GLU A 166 -5.59 -0.51 10.63
N ILE A 167 -6.27 0.11 9.65
CA ILE A 167 -5.83 0.13 8.25
C ILE A 167 -4.46 0.82 8.12
N GLU A 168 -4.24 1.91 8.84
CA GLU A 168 -2.98 2.66 8.87
C GLU A 168 -1.86 1.86 9.54
N ALA A 169 -2.11 1.27 10.71
CA ALA A 169 -1.14 0.43 11.42
C ALA A 169 -0.65 -0.75 10.55
N ARG A 170 -1.58 -1.45 9.88
CA ARG A 170 -1.24 -2.54 8.94
C ARG A 170 -0.52 -2.02 7.68
N GLY A 171 -0.73 -0.76 7.31
CA GLY A 171 0.02 -0.07 6.25
C GLY A 171 1.48 0.09 6.61
N VAL A 172 1.76 0.65 7.80
CA VAL A 172 3.12 0.86 8.32
C VAL A 172 3.90 -0.45 8.41
N VAL A 173 3.32 -1.49 8.99
CA VAL A 173 3.97 -2.80 9.11
C VAL A 173 4.32 -3.39 7.74
N ARG A 174 3.45 -3.22 6.74
CA ARG A 174 3.74 -3.66 5.36
C ARG A 174 4.88 -2.88 4.73
N GLN A 175 4.92 -1.56 4.94
CA GLN A 175 6.00 -0.72 4.43
C GLN A 175 7.35 -1.14 5.01
N ILE A 176 7.44 -1.27 6.34
CA ILE A 176 8.66 -1.68 7.04
C ILE A 176 9.14 -3.06 6.55
N ARG A 177 8.23 -4.04 6.43
CA ARG A 177 8.57 -5.35 5.86
C ARG A 177 9.08 -5.26 4.44
N GLY A 178 8.46 -4.41 3.62
CA GLY A 178 8.90 -4.17 2.25
C GLY A 178 10.31 -3.56 2.17
N GLU A 179 10.62 -2.60 3.05
CA GLU A 179 11.94 -1.99 3.16
C GLU A 179 13.01 -2.99 3.63
N LEU A 180 12.72 -3.75 4.70
CA LEU A 180 13.62 -4.78 5.21
C LEU A 180 13.90 -5.86 4.16
N ASN A 181 12.85 -6.35 3.48
CA ASN A 181 13.03 -7.35 2.42
C ASN A 181 13.92 -6.82 1.29
N ARG A 182 13.79 -5.54 0.91
CA ARG A 182 14.67 -4.94 -0.10
C ARG A 182 16.11 -4.83 0.38
N SER A 183 16.33 -4.41 1.63
CA SER A 183 17.68 -4.32 2.24
C SER A 183 18.33 -5.69 2.34
N VAL A 184 17.65 -6.68 2.93
CA VAL A 184 18.16 -8.06 3.08
C VAL A 184 18.47 -8.69 1.71
N ASN A 185 17.60 -8.49 0.71
CA ASN A 185 17.85 -8.99 -0.64
C ASN A 185 19.09 -8.33 -1.27
N ALA A 186 19.26 -7.02 -1.09
CA ALA A 186 20.42 -6.29 -1.60
C ALA A 186 21.72 -6.76 -0.93
N GLU A 187 21.72 -6.92 0.40
CA GLU A 187 22.84 -7.41 1.18
C GLU A 187 23.21 -8.85 0.81
N THR A 188 22.22 -9.74 0.70
CA THR A 188 22.42 -11.13 0.28
C THR A 188 23.04 -11.19 -1.11
N ALA A 189 22.53 -10.40 -2.07
CA ALA A 189 23.08 -10.36 -3.42
C ALA A 189 24.51 -9.77 -3.47
N ASN A 190 24.80 -8.77 -2.62
CA ASN A 190 26.15 -8.21 -2.48
C ASN A 190 27.12 -9.25 -1.91
N LEU A 191 26.73 -9.95 -0.86
CA LEU A 191 27.54 -10.99 -0.22
C LEU A 191 27.82 -12.14 -1.19
N GLN A 192 26.80 -12.62 -1.91
CA GLN A 192 26.99 -13.67 -2.93
C GLN A 192 27.99 -13.25 -4.02
N ARG A 193 27.90 -11.99 -4.51
CA ARG A 193 28.87 -11.47 -5.48
C ARG A 193 30.29 -11.39 -4.90
N ALA A 194 30.42 -10.94 -3.65
CA ALA A 194 31.69 -10.83 -2.96
C ALA A 194 32.35 -12.20 -2.75
N VAL A 195 31.58 -13.20 -2.27
CA VAL A 195 32.05 -14.58 -2.10
C VAL A 195 32.49 -15.18 -3.42
N HIS A 196 31.66 -15.08 -4.47
CA HIS A 196 32.04 -15.60 -5.79
C HIS A 196 33.30 -14.92 -6.36
N ALA A 197 33.46 -13.60 -6.15
CA ALA A 197 34.66 -12.89 -6.56
C ALA A 197 35.89 -13.34 -5.75
N GLY A 198 35.77 -13.45 -4.43
CA GLY A 198 36.84 -13.91 -3.55
C GLY A 198 37.32 -15.31 -3.91
N MET A 199 36.40 -16.26 -4.16
CA MET A 199 36.75 -17.61 -4.59
C MET A 199 37.46 -17.63 -5.96
N ARG A 200 37.00 -16.85 -6.95
CA ARG A 200 37.68 -16.76 -8.25
C ARG A 200 39.08 -16.17 -8.11
N GLN A 201 39.22 -15.13 -7.31
CA GLN A 201 40.51 -14.48 -7.03
C GLN A 201 41.48 -15.41 -6.30
N ALA A 202 41.00 -16.17 -5.32
CA ALA A 202 41.81 -17.16 -4.59
C ALA A 202 42.30 -18.27 -5.53
N ARG A 203 41.47 -18.74 -6.47
CA ARG A 203 41.88 -19.70 -7.49
C ARG A 203 42.98 -19.15 -8.40
N ALA A 204 42.79 -17.95 -8.95
CA ALA A 204 43.80 -17.29 -9.77
C ALA A 204 45.12 -17.04 -9.00
N ALA A 205 45.02 -16.69 -7.72
CA ALA A 205 46.17 -16.50 -6.85
C ALA A 205 46.94 -17.82 -6.63
N ALA A 206 46.24 -18.94 -6.43
CA ALA A 206 46.86 -20.25 -6.30
C ALA A 206 47.62 -20.65 -7.58
N GLU A 207 46.97 -20.53 -8.74
CA GLU A 207 47.56 -20.83 -10.06
C GLU A 207 48.89 -20.07 -10.27
N LEU A 208 48.94 -18.77 -9.96
CA LEU A 208 50.17 -17.98 -10.11
C LEU A 208 51.26 -18.29 -9.08
N LEU A 209 50.88 -18.71 -7.88
CA LEU A 209 51.85 -19.11 -6.86
C LEU A 209 52.50 -20.45 -7.24
N GLU A 210 51.74 -21.37 -7.83
CA GLU A 210 52.23 -22.68 -8.31
C GLU A 210 53.19 -22.53 -9.49
N GLU A 211 52.93 -21.62 -10.43
CA GLU A 211 53.82 -21.33 -11.59
C GLU A 211 55.22 -20.83 -11.15
N GLY A 212 55.34 -20.24 -9.96
CA GLY A 212 56.63 -19.83 -9.40
C GLY A 212 57.26 -18.58 -10.05
N GLY A 213 56.59 -17.94 -11.02
CA GLY A 213 57.09 -16.76 -11.74
C GLY A 213 56.94 -15.41 -11.02
N LEU A 214 56.33 -15.36 -9.83
CA LEU A 214 56.13 -14.12 -9.08
C LEU A 214 57.41 -13.72 -8.30
N PRO A 215 57.88 -12.45 -8.40
CA PRO A 215 59.06 -12.00 -7.66
C PRO A 215 58.92 -12.20 -6.15
N LEU A 216 59.94 -12.78 -5.53
CA LEU A 216 59.96 -13.03 -4.09
C LEU A 216 59.79 -11.72 -3.30
N GLY A 217 58.80 -11.68 -2.41
CA GLY A 217 58.43 -10.48 -1.63
C GLY A 217 57.66 -9.42 -2.42
N GLY A 218 57.38 -9.64 -3.70
CA GLY A 218 56.66 -8.70 -4.56
C GLY A 218 55.20 -8.49 -4.16
N LEU A 219 54.61 -7.37 -4.60
CA LEU A 219 53.22 -7.01 -4.30
C LEU A 219 52.23 -8.12 -4.68
N LEU A 220 52.35 -8.67 -5.89
CA LEU A 220 51.45 -9.71 -6.37
C LEU A 220 51.59 -11.00 -5.57
N GLN A 221 52.80 -11.40 -5.18
CA GLN A 221 53.01 -12.59 -4.34
C GLN A 221 52.36 -12.41 -2.96
N ARG A 222 52.57 -11.26 -2.30
CA ARG A 222 51.96 -10.94 -1.00
C ARG A 222 50.44 -10.92 -1.06
N VAL A 223 49.88 -10.30 -2.10
CA VAL A 223 48.42 -10.23 -2.30
C VAL A 223 47.83 -11.61 -2.62
N SER A 224 48.49 -12.41 -3.47
CA SER A 224 48.07 -13.78 -3.79
C SER A 224 48.03 -14.65 -2.53
N ALA A 225 49.09 -14.64 -1.72
CA ALA A 225 49.15 -15.41 -0.48
C ALA A 225 48.05 -14.99 0.51
N ALA A 226 47.85 -13.68 0.70
CA ALA A 226 46.82 -13.17 1.61
C ALA A 226 45.39 -13.50 1.16
N ARG A 227 45.11 -13.39 -0.15
CA ARG A 227 43.80 -13.76 -0.72
C ARG A 227 43.55 -15.27 -0.66
N LEU A 228 44.56 -16.09 -0.88
CA LEU A 228 44.44 -17.54 -0.75
C LEU A 228 44.16 -17.97 0.70
N ALA A 229 44.81 -17.32 1.67
CA ALA A 229 44.61 -17.57 3.09
C ALA A 229 43.26 -17.06 3.61
N ASN A 230 42.69 -16.02 2.99
CA ASN A 230 41.43 -15.38 3.42
C ASN A 230 40.50 -15.12 2.21
N PRO A 231 39.93 -16.17 1.60
CA PRO A 231 39.08 -16.05 0.41
C PRO A 231 37.77 -15.27 0.67
N GLU A 232 37.28 -15.27 1.91
CA GLU A 232 36.08 -14.57 2.36
C GLU A 232 36.31 -13.09 2.70
N ALA A 233 37.58 -12.69 2.91
CA ALA A 233 37.90 -11.31 3.27
C ALA A 233 37.52 -10.33 2.17
N THR A 234 36.97 -9.19 2.54
CA THR A 234 36.75 -8.08 1.61
C THR A 234 38.09 -7.54 1.09
N ILE A 235 38.07 -6.85 -0.05
CA ILE A 235 39.27 -6.20 -0.60
C ILE A 235 39.82 -5.14 0.38
N ALA A 236 38.95 -4.52 1.18
CA ALA A 236 39.36 -3.56 2.20
C ALA A 236 40.14 -4.24 3.34
N GLU A 237 39.60 -5.33 3.90
CA GLU A 237 40.26 -6.11 4.96
C GLU A 237 41.60 -6.71 4.50
N LEU A 238 41.67 -7.20 3.25
CA LEU A 238 42.95 -7.61 2.65
C LEU A 238 43.94 -6.45 2.53
N GLY A 239 43.44 -5.27 2.17
CA GLY A 239 44.24 -4.06 2.10
C GLY A 239 44.82 -3.71 3.46
N GLU A 240 43.99 -3.64 4.50
CA GLU A 240 44.39 -3.36 5.87
C GLU A 240 45.43 -4.35 6.39
N THR A 241 45.19 -5.65 6.20
CA THR A 241 46.13 -6.73 6.60
C THR A 241 47.51 -6.58 5.96
N LEU A 242 47.56 -6.05 4.74
CA LEU A 242 48.81 -5.87 3.98
C LEU A 242 49.41 -4.47 4.09
N GLY A 243 48.75 -3.54 4.79
CA GLY A 243 49.14 -2.12 4.82
C GLY A 243 48.96 -1.42 3.45
N LEU A 244 47.96 -1.83 2.67
CA LEU A 244 47.65 -1.31 1.34
C LEU A 244 46.31 -0.57 1.34
N SER A 245 46.18 0.47 0.52
CA SER A 245 44.85 1.03 0.26
C SER A 245 43.98 0.04 -0.50
N ARG A 246 42.66 0.08 -0.27
CA ARG A 246 41.67 -0.75 -0.98
C ARG A 246 41.88 -0.73 -2.50
N GLY A 247 42.17 0.44 -3.07
CA GLY A 247 42.39 0.60 -4.51
C GLY A 247 43.65 -0.11 -5.02
N VAL A 248 44.72 -0.17 -4.22
CA VAL A 248 45.95 -0.90 -4.56
C VAL A 248 45.70 -2.41 -4.51
N ALA A 249 45.07 -2.90 -3.44
CA ALA A 249 44.70 -4.31 -3.33
C ALA A 249 43.77 -4.76 -4.48
N GLN A 250 42.78 -3.94 -4.85
CA GLN A 250 41.88 -4.20 -5.97
C GLN A 250 42.63 -4.33 -7.30
N ARG A 251 43.57 -3.41 -7.60
CA ARG A 251 44.35 -3.45 -8.84
C ARG A 251 45.31 -4.64 -8.89
N ALA A 252 45.87 -5.03 -7.75
CA ALA A 252 46.73 -6.21 -7.64
C ALA A 252 45.93 -7.49 -7.95
N LEU A 253 44.75 -7.66 -7.34
CA LEU A 253 43.86 -8.79 -7.59
C LEU A 253 43.40 -8.86 -9.05
N ALA A 254 43.05 -7.73 -9.67
CA ALA A 254 42.71 -7.69 -11.08
C ALA A 254 43.89 -8.09 -12.00
N THR A 255 45.12 -7.75 -11.60
CA THR A 255 46.33 -8.19 -12.32
C THR A 255 46.56 -9.69 -12.16
N ILE A 256 46.38 -10.22 -10.95
CA ILE A 256 46.46 -11.66 -10.65
C ILE A 256 45.46 -12.44 -11.53
N GLU A 257 44.19 -12.04 -11.56
CA GLU A 257 43.17 -12.71 -12.38
C GLU A 257 43.52 -12.71 -13.87
N ARG A 258 44.09 -11.62 -14.40
CA ARG A 258 44.52 -11.54 -15.81
C ARG A 258 45.72 -12.43 -16.11
N GLN A 259 46.74 -12.44 -15.26
CA GLN A 259 47.93 -13.27 -15.46
C GLN A 259 47.57 -14.77 -15.39
N ALA A 260 46.73 -15.16 -14.44
CA ALA A 260 46.24 -16.54 -14.32
C ALA A 260 45.39 -16.96 -15.53
N ALA A 261 44.62 -16.03 -16.12
CA ALA A 261 43.89 -16.30 -17.37
C ALA A 261 44.85 -16.54 -18.54
N ALA A 262 45.89 -15.71 -18.69
CA ALA A 262 46.90 -15.87 -19.73
C ALA A 262 47.64 -17.22 -19.63
N LEU A 263 48.03 -17.64 -18.42
CA LEU A 263 48.64 -18.96 -18.19
C LEU A 263 47.73 -20.12 -18.63
N ARG A 264 46.43 -20.02 -18.36
CA ARG A 264 45.44 -21.03 -18.77
C ARG A 264 45.24 -21.07 -20.28
N GLU A 265 45.33 -19.92 -20.96
CA GLU A 265 45.28 -19.85 -22.42
C GLU A 265 46.54 -20.47 -23.04
N GLU A 266 47.73 -20.15 -22.51
CA GLU A 266 49.02 -20.74 -22.93
C GLU A 266 49.05 -22.27 -22.74
N ALA A 267 48.55 -22.77 -21.62
CA ALA A 267 48.46 -24.21 -21.36
C ALA A 267 47.39 -24.93 -22.22
N ALA A 268 46.46 -24.19 -22.83
CA ALA A 268 45.41 -24.73 -23.70
C ALA A 268 45.78 -24.68 -25.20
N LEU A 269 46.91 -24.07 -25.56
CA LEU A 269 47.46 -24.15 -26.91
C LEU A 269 48.01 -25.57 -27.15
N PRO A 270 47.68 -26.20 -28.29
CA PRO A 270 48.02 -27.59 -28.59
C PRO A 270 49.51 -27.83 -28.85
#